data_AF-A0A1J8QND2-F1
#
_entry.id   AF-A0A1J8QND2-F1
#
_cell.length_a   1.000
_cell.length_b   1.000
_cell.length_c   1.000
_cell.angle_alpha   90.00
_cell.angle_beta   90.00
_cell.angle_gamma   90.00
#
_symmetry.space_group_name_H-M   'P 1'
#
loop_
_entity.id
_entity.type
_entity.pdbx_description
1 polymer ?
#
loop_
_entity_poly.entity_id
_entity_poly.type
_entity_poly.pdbx_seq_one_letter_code
_entity_poly.pdbx_strand_id
1 'polypeptide(L)'
;MDELPYKLLSETVRSCKQLKHLKCTPLDCASWKHLSDIPTLVTVRIIEDDYDNDDDDDDDDDDVQLNPDNVHFAPFLNITCLYFRMNTAAYVITIMQHSEFPSLKVFGLQSMPDP
;
A
#
# COMPACT_ATOMS: atom_id res chain seq x y z
N MET A 1 -1.56 24.40 -3.73
CA MET A 1 -2.50 23.34 -4.12
C MET A 1 -1.96 22.03 -3.57
N ASP A 2 -2.87 21.20 -3.10
CA ASP A 2 -2.76 20.44 -1.85
C ASP A 2 -1.97 19.13 -1.95
N GLU A 3 -0.69 19.18 -1.60
CA GLU A 3 0.20 18.02 -1.40
C GLU A 3 -0.09 17.26 -0.08
N LEU A 4 -1.34 17.31 0.40
CA LEU A 4 -1.72 17.02 1.79
C LEU A 4 -2.13 15.57 2.12
N PRO A 5 -2.79 14.77 1.25
CA PRO A 5 -3.32 13.48 1.71
C PRO A 5 -2.20 12.46 1.99
N TYR A 6 -1.19 12.38 1.11
CA TYR A 6 -0.12 11.38 1.21
C TYR A 6 0.87 11.68 2.35
N LYS A 7 1.27 12.95 2.52
CA LYS A 7 2.11 13.37 3.65
C LYS A 7 1.42 13.14 4.99
N LEU A 8 0.13 13.47 5.08
CA LEU A 8 -0.63 13.30 6.31
C LEU A 8 -0.77 11.81 6.67
N LEU A 9 -0.96 10.93 5.68
CA LEU A 9 -1.01 9.49 5.90
C LEU A 9 0.34 8.95 6.39
N SER A 10 1.44 9.34 5.74
CA SER A 10 2.80 8.95 6.14
C SER A 10 3.13 9.40 7.57
N GLU A 11 2.79 10.65 7.93
CA GLU A 11 2.98 11.18 9.28
C GLU A 11 2.08 10.49 10.31
N THR A 12 0.83 10.20 9.95
CA THR A 12 -0.12 9.50 10.82
C THR A 12 0.37 8.08 11.09
N VAL A 13 0.78 7.34 10.05
CA VAL A 13 1.38 6.01 10.17
C VAL A 13 2.62 6.06 11.06
N ARG A 14 3.52 7.03 10.85
CA ARG A 14 4.74 7.21 11.65
C ARG A 14 4.45 7.46 13.14
N SER A 15 3.35 8.13 13.46
CA SER A 15 2.96 8.41 14.85
C SER A 15 2.34 7.19 15.57
N CYS A 16 1.84 6.20 14.82
CA CYS A 16 0.99 5.15 15.36
C CYS A 16 1.79 3.93 15.85
N LYS A 17 2.31 4.00 17.09
CA LYS A 17 3.08 2.92 17.74
C LYS A 17 2.27 1.65 18.08
N GLN A 18 0.94 1.71 18.04
CA GLN A 18 0.03 0.61 18.38
C GLN A 18 -0.88 0.20 17.21
N LEU A 19 -0.54 0.60 15.99
CA LEU A 19 -1.35 0.28 14.83
C LEU A 19 -1.35 -1.23 14.59
N LYS A 20 -2.50 -1.88 14.80
CA LYS A 20 -2.66 -3.33 14.57
C LYS A 20 -3.23 -3.65 13.21
N HIS A 21 -4.17 -2.83 12.75
CA HIS A 21 -4.89 -3.02 11.50
C HIS A 21 -4.85 -1.72 10.71
N LEU A 22 -4.33 -1.78 9.49
CA LEU A 22 -4.28 -0.68 8.56
C LEU A 22 -5.17 -1.00 7.36
N LYS A 23 -6.04 -0.05 7.01
CA LYS A 23 -6.74 0.00 5.72
C LYS A 23 -6.42 1.34 5.08
N CYS A 24 -5.91 1.37 3.86
CA CYS A 24 -5.54 2.59 3.15
C CYS A 24 -5.55 2.40 1.63
N THR A 25 -5.39 3.51 0.91
CA THR A 25 -5.09 3.56 -0.53
C THR A 25 -3.65 3.08 -0.82
N PRO A 26 -3.29 2.85 -2.10
CA PRO A 26 -1.91 2.54 -2.49
C PRO A 26 -0.90 3.49 -1.84
N LEU A 27 0.13 2.89 -1.22
CA LEU A 27 1.20 3.57 -0.52
C LEU A 27 2.47 3.65 -1.36
N ASP A 28 3.26 4.70 -1.14
CA ASP A 28 4.61 4.83 -1.70
C ASP A 28 5.65 3.95 -0.97
N CYS A 29 6.86 3.85 -1.54
CA CYS A 29 7.95 3.07 -0.96
C CYS A 29 8.35 3.56 0.44
N ALA A 30 8.32 4.87 0.69
CA ALA A 30 8.68 5.42 2.00
C ALA A 30 7.71 4.96 3.09
N SER A 31 6.42 4.91 2.77
CA SER A 31 5.36 4.45 3.67
C SER A 31 5.48 2.95 3.96
N TRP A 32 5.74 2.11 2.95
CA TRP A 32 5.98 0.68 3.16
C TRP A 32 7.19 0.40 4.06
N LYS A 33 8.29 1.13 3.87
CA LYS A 33 9.47 1.03 4.73
C LYS A 33 9.14 1.40 6.18
N HIS A 34 8.30 2.40 6.40
CA HIS A 34 7.86 2.73 7.75
C HIS A 34 6.95 1.66 8.36
N LEU A 35 6.07 1.05 7.56
CA LEU A 35 5.20 -0.03 8.03
C LEU A 35 5.99 -1.26 8.48
N SER A 36 7.12 -1.58 7.83
CA SER A 36 7.95 -2.72 8.24
C SER A 36 8.53 -2.55 9.65
N ASP A 37 8.70 -1.30 10.10
CA ASP A 37 9.24 -0.97 11.41
C ASP A 37 8.17 -0.95 12.52
N ILE A 38 6.88 -1.17 12.21
CA ILE A 38 5.79 -1.16 13.20
C ILE A 38 5.60 -2.59 13.74
N PRO A 39 6.08 -2.92 14.96
CA PRO A 39 6.00 -4.28 15.47
C PRO A 39 4.58 -4.71 15.85
N THR A 40 3.67 -3.75 16.00
CA THR A 40 2.28 -4.02 16.38
C THR A 40 1.38 -4.28 15.17
N LEU A 41 1.87 -4.07 13.95
CA LEU A 41 1.07 -4.19 12.72
C LEU A 41 0.88 -5.65 12.33
N VAL A 42 -0.37 -6.09 12.31
CA VAL A 42 -0.77 -7.50 12.09
C VAL A 42 -1.58 -7.66 10.82
N THR A 43 -2.35 -6.65 10.42
CA THR A 43 -3.20 -6.68 9.24
C THR A 43 -3.01 -5.43 8.40
N VAL A 44 -2.81 -5.63 7.10
CA VAL A 44 -2.75 -4.55 6.10
C VAL A 44 -3.75 -4.85 4.98
N ARG A 45 -4.59 -3.86 4.67
CA ARG A 45 -5.54 -3.91 3.56
C ARG A 45 -5.33 -2.69 2.67
N ILE A 46 -4.87 -2.89 1.46
CA ILE A 46 -4.73 -1.80 0.48
C ILE A 46 -5.91 -1.87 -0.48
N ILE A 47 -6.62 -0.76 -0.62
CA ILE A 47 -7.83 -0.65 -1.46
C ILE A 47 -7.69 0.57 -2.33
N GLU A 48 -7.68 0.36 -3.63
CA GLU A 48 -7.84 1.40 -4.64
C GLU A 48 -9.31 1.85 -4.68
N ASP A 49 -9.55 3.16 -4.64
CA ASP A 49 -10.89 3.77 -4.67
C ASP A 49 -11.27 4.10 -6.13
N ASP A 50 -12.51 3.79 -6.53
CA ASP A 50 -13.09 4.06 -7.88
C ASP A 50 -13.36 5.56 -8.12
N TYR A 51 -12.38 6.46 -7.99
CA TYR A 51 -12.62 7.83 -8.47
C TYR A 51 -12.62 7.87 -10.00
N ASP A 52 -13.73 7.44 -10.59
CA ASP A 52 -14.20 7.88 -11.90
C ASP A 52 -14.36 9.40 -11.83
N ASN A 53 -13.31 10.16 -12.15
CA ASN A 53 -13.50 11.53 -12.57
C ASN A 53 -13.90 11.48 -14.05
N ASP A 54 -15.21 11.49 -14.28
CA ASP A 54 -15.89 11.67 -15.57
C ASP A 54 -15.57 13.04 -16.25
N ASP A 55 -14.47 13.72 -15.94
CA ASP A 55 -14.10 15.00 -16.55
C ASP A 55 -12.63 14.97 -17.06
N ASP A 56 -12.54 15.03 -18.39
CA ASP A 56 -11.50 15.67 -19.22
C ASP A 56 -10.02 15.21 -19.12
N ASP A 57 -9.57 14.55 -20.19
CA ASP A 57 -8.32 14.78 -20.94
C ASP A 57 -6.94 14.83 -20.24
N ASP A 58 -6.80 14.49 -18.96
CA ASP A 58 -5.47 14.36 -18.33
C ASP A 58 -5.03 12.88 -18.28
N ASP A 59 -4.14 12.51 -19.21
CA ASP A 59 -3.29 11.31 -19.22
C ASP A 59 -2.33 11.22 -18.00
N ASP A 60 -2.73 11.74 -16.83
CA ASP A 60 -1.99 11.53 -15.59
C ASP A 60 -2.38 10.17 -15.02
N ASP A 61 -1.66 9.17 -15.54
CA ASP A 61 -1.39 7.84 -14.99
C ASP A 61 -0.81 7.97 -13.57
N ASP A 62 -1.62 8.52 -12.65
CA ASP A 62 -1.36 8.69 -11.22
C ASP A 62 -1.50 7.36 -10.46
N ASP A 63 -1.39 6.24 -11.18
CA ASP A 63 -1.05 4.95 -10.61
C ASP A 63 0.22 5.15 -9.79
N VAL A 64 0.17 4.84 -8.48
CA VAL A 64 1.33 4.96 -7.59
C VAL A 64 2.43 4.00 -8.09
N GLN A 65 3.29 4.50 -8.99
CA GLN A 65 4.40 3.73 -9.54
C GLN A 65 5.49 3.61 -8.48
N LEU A 66 5.53 2.43 -7.85
CA LEU A 66 6.60 2.06 -6.95
C LEU A 66 7.90 1.95 -7.76
N ASN A 67 8.83 2.89 -7.58
CA ASN A 67 10.15 2.80 -8.22
C ASN A 67 10.92 1.58 -7.66
N PRO A 68 11.14 0.52 -8.46
CA PRO A 68 11.67 -0.76 -7.99
C PRO A 68 13.17 -0.70 -7.62
N ASP A 69 13.92 0.26 -8.17
CA ASP A 69 15.38 0.33 -8.02
C ASP A 69 15.85 0.75 -6.62
N ASN A 70 14.92 1.14 -5.73
CA ASN A 70 15.25 1.67 -4.40
C ASN A 70 14.53 0.93 -3.26
N VAL A 71 14.06 -0.29 -3.51
CA VAL A 71 13.15 -1.00 -2.61
C VAL A 71 13.81 -2.21 -1.98
N HIS A 72 14.42 -2.01 -0.82
CA HIS A 72 14.69 -3.08 0.12
C HIS A 72 13.90 -2.80 1.38
N PHE A 73 12.70 -3.38 1.48
CA PHE A 73 11.92 -3.31 2.69
C PHE A 73 12.50 -4.26 3.73
N ALA A 74 12.44 -3.86 5.01
CA ALA A 74 12.74 -4.81 6.07
C ALA A 74 11.65 -5.90 6.09
N PRO A 75 11.97 -7.14 6.52
CA PRO A 75 10.97 -8.19 6.63
C PRO A 75 9.81 -7.78 7.56
N PHE A 76 8.58 -7.98 7.09
CA PHE A 76 7.36 -7.72 7.84
C PHE A 76 7.05 -8.91 8.77
N LEU A 77 7.74 -8.94 9.91
CA LEU A 77 7.73 -10.09 10.82
C LEU A 77 6.37 -10.38 11.46
N ASN A 78 5.49 -9.38 11.59
CA ASN A 78 4.26 -9.49 12.38
C ASN A 78 2.97 -9.49 11.55
N ILE A 79 3.07 -9.20 10.24
CA ILE A 79 1.91 -9.21 9.35
C ILE A 79 1.45 -10.65 9.16
N THR A 80 0.20 -10.92 9.56
CA THR A 80 -0.44 -12.24 9.40
C THR A 80 -1.55 -12.21 8.35
N CYS A 81 -2.05 -11.03 7.99
CA CYS A 81 -3.09 -10.84 6.99
C CYS A 81 -2.72 -9.67 6.08
N LEU A 82 -2.60 -9.95 4.78
CA LEU A 82 -2.33 -8.97 3.74
C LEU A 82 -3.39 -9.10 2.65
N TYR A 83 -4.05 -7.99 2.33
CA TYR A 83 -5.14 -7.96 1.36
C TYR A 83 -4.99 -6.80 0.41
N PHE A 84 -5.19 -7.06 -0.88
CA PHE A 84 -5.18 -6.06 -1.94
C PHE A 84 -6.49 -6.11 -2.72
N ARG A 85 -7.09 -4.93 -2.95
CA ARG A 85 -8.15 -4.71 -3.94
C ARG A 85 -7.66 -3.64 -4.89
N MET A 86 -7.34 -4.04 -6.12
CA MET A 86 -6.60 -3.21 -7.11
C MET A 86 -7.12 -3.48 -8.52
N ASN A 87 -6.96 -2.51 -9.40
CA ASN A 87 -7.20 -2.61 -10.84
C ASN A 87 -6.07 -3.37 -11.52
N THR A 88 -4.82 -3.08 -11.14
CA THR A 88 -3.62 -3.72 -11.69
C THR A 88 -2.88 -4.59 -10.68
N ALA A 89 -2.25 -5.66 -11.18
CA ALA A 89 -1.37 -6.50 -10.38
C ALA A 89 0.05 -5.91 -10.21
N ALA A 90 0.43 -4.89 -11.01
CA ALA A 90 1.80 -4.35 -11.03
C ALA A 90 2.27 -3.90 -9.65
N TYR A 91 1.43 -3.13 -8.96
CA TYR A 91 1.69 -2.67 -7.59
C TYR A 91 1.96 -3.84 -6.63
N VAL A 92 1.10 -4.86 -6.67
CA VAL A 92 1.17 -6.03 -5.78
C VAL A 92 2.45 -6.83 -6.08
N ILE A 93 2.79 -7.02 -7.36
CA ILE A 93 4.00 -7.73 -7.76
C ILE A 93 5.23 -7.04 -7.20
N THR A 94 5.34 -5.71 -7.32
CA THR A 94 6.48 -4.96 -6.78
C THR A 94 6.60 -5.12 -5.26
N ILE A 95 5.49 -5.01 -4.51
CA ILE A 95 5.53 -5.23 -3.06
C ILE A 95 5.98 -6.65 -2.72
N MET A 96 5.48 -7.66 -3.43
CA MET A 96 5.82 -9.06 -3.16
C MET A 96 7.26 -9.42 -3.57
N GLN A 97 7.82 -8.75 -4.57
CA GLN A 97 9.21 -8.95 -5.00
C GLN A 97 10.23 -8.32 -4.04
N HIS A 98 9.85 -7.22 -3.38
CA HIS A 98 10.77 -6.43 -2.56
C HIS A 98 10.51 -6.52 -1.04
N SER A 99 9.57 -7.37 -0.62
CA SER A 99 9.21 -7.59 0.78
C SER A 99 9.24 -9.07 1.16
N GLU A 100 9.51 -9.34 2.43
CA GLU A 100 9.35 -10.66 3.03
C GLU A 100 8.26 -10.64 4.11
N PHE A 101 7.34 -11.61 4.08
CA PHE A 101 6.24 -11.74 5.05
C PHE A 101 6.26 -13.11 5.75
N PRO A 102 7.24 -13.38 6.63
CA PRO A 102 7.45 -14.72 7.19
C PRO A 102 6.31 -15.23 8.09
N SER A 103 5.47 -14.34 8.62
CA SER A 103 4.32 -14.69 9.47
C SER A 103 2.98 -14.67 8.75
N LEU A 104 2.98 -14.49 7.42
CA LEU A 104 1.75 -14.35 6.64
C LEU A 104 0.94 -15.64 6.68
N LYS A 105 -0.33 -15.54 7.09
CA LYS A 105 -1.27 -16.66 7.16
C LYS A 105 -2.39 -16.51 6.14
N VAL A 106 -2.75 -15.27 5.83
CA VAL A 106 -3.84 -14.93 4.91
C VAL A 106 -3.30 -13.93 3.89
N PHE A 107 -3.38 -14.30 2.62
CA PHE A 107 -3.13 -13.42 1.49
C PHE A 107 -4.40 -13.39 0.63
N GLY A 108 -4.84 -12.18 0.26
CA GLY A 108 -5.97 -12.00 -0.63
C GLY A 108 -5.67 -10.95 -1.69
N LEU A 109 -6.09 -11.24 -2.91
CA LEU A 109 -6.01 -10.34 -4.06
C LEU A 109 -7.38 -10.33 -4.73
N GLN A 110 -7.97 -9.15 -4.90
CA GLN A 110 -9.20 -8.93 -5.62
C GLN A 110 -8.94 -7.95 -6.74
N SER A 111 -9.18 -8.36 -7.98
CA SER A 111 -9.26 -7.44 -9.11
C SER A 111 -10.63 -6.75 -9.08
N MET A 112 -10.63 -5.46 -9.37
CA MET A 112 -11.86 -4.75 -9.67
C MET A 112 -12.37 -5.20 -11.04
N PRO A 113 -13.67 -5.46 -11.21
CA PRO A 113 -14.22 -5.74 -12.53
C PRO A 113 -14.05 -4.53 -13.43
N ASP A 114 -13.62 -4.74 -14.68
CA ASP A 114 -13.67 -3.72 -15.72
C ASP A 114 -15.14 -3.21 -15.81
N PRO A 115 -15.37 -1.88 -15.84
CA PRO A 115 -16.71 -1.30 -15.96
C PRO A 115 -17.44 -1.72 -17.24
#